data_AF-A0A381SJA1-F1
#
_entry.id   AF-A0A381SJA1-F1
#
_cell.length_a   1.000
_cell.length_b   1.000
_cell.length_c   1.000
_cell.angle_alpha   90.00
_cell.angle_beta   90.00
_cell.angle_gamma   90.00
#
_symmetry.space_group_name_H-M   'P 1'
#
loop_
_entity.id
_entity.type
_entity.pdbx_description
1 polymer ?
#
loop_
_entity_poly.entity_id
_entity_poly.type
_entity_poly.pdbx_seq_one_letter_code
_entity_poly.pdbx_strand_id
1 'polypeptide(L)' 'MRKILILCILLLFNNIYSQNVTLESFGPSFDDPVEIKHAGDDRLFIVEQPGEIKILNSNG' A
#
# COMPACT_ATOMS: atom_id res chain seq x y z
N MET A 1 -32.38 -23.15 -19.54
CA MET A 1 -31.92 -22.59 -18.25
C MET A 1 -30.39 -22.55 -18.12
N ARG A 2 -29.64 -23.67 -18.26
CA ARG A 2 -28.17 -23.69 -18.11
C ARG A 2 -27.40 -22.71 -19.02
N LYS A 3 -27.80 -22.58 -20.29
CA LYS A 3 -27.16 -21.65 -21.24
C LYS A 3 -27.38 -20.17 -20.89
N ILE A 4 -28.57 -19.85 -20.36
CA ILE A 4 -28.92 -18.50 -19.90
C ILE A 4 -28.07 -18.15 -18.67
N LEU A 5 -27.92 -19.08 -17.73
CA LEU A 5 -27.07 -18.91 -16.56
C LEU A 5 -25.61 -18.62 -16.95
N ILE A 6 -25.05 -19.38 -17.89
CA ILE A 6 -23.68 -19.16 -18.39
C ILE A 6 -23.53 -17.78 -19.04
N LEU A 7 -24.52 -17.35 -19.83
CA LEU A 7 -24.53 -16.03 -20.46
C LEU A 7 -24.58 -14.90 -19.41
N CYS A 8 -25.45 -15.03 -18.39
CA CYS A 8 -25.52 -14.07 -17.29
C CYS A 8 -24.18 -13.96 -16.55
N ILE A 9 -23.52 -15.09 -16.29
CA ILE A 9 -22.21 -15.12 -15.63
C ILE A 9 -21.15 -14.40 -16.48
N LEU A 10 -21.09 -14.66 -17.79
CA LEU A 10 -20.13 -14.02 -18.70
C LEU A 10 -20.32 -12.50 -18.80
N LEU A 11 -21.56 -12.01 -18.73
CA LEU A 11 -21.85 -10.58 -18.76
C LEU A 11 -21.35 -9.85 -17.50
N LEU A 12 -21.42 -10.50 -16.33
CA LEU A 12 -21.01 -9.92 -15.05
C LEU A 12 -19.48 -9.75 -14.92
N PHE A 13 -18.68 -10.57 -15.62
CA PHE A 13 -17.22 -10.54 -15.54
C PHE A 13 -16.55 -9.36 -16.28
N ASN A 14 -17.27 -8.61 -17.11
CA ASN A 14 -16.68 -7.52 -17.91
C ASN A 14 -16.31 -6.26 -17.11
N ASN A 15 -16.70 -6.17 -15.84
CA ASN A 15 -16.47 -4.98 -15.00
C ASN A 15 -15.35 -5.15 -13.96
N ILE A 16 -14.49 -6.16 -14.13
CA ILE A 16 -13.36 -6.38 -13.23
C ILE A 16 -12.16 -5.62 -13.77
N TYR A 17 -11.81 -4.53 -13.09
CA TYR A 17 -10.59 -3.78 -13.35
C TYR A 17 -9.54 -4.11 -12.30
N SER A 18 -8.27 -4.15 -12.70
CA SER A 18 -7.17 -4.16 -11.75
C SER A 18 -7.11 -2.83 -11.01
N GLN A 19 -6.62 -2.86 -9.77
CA GLN A 19 -6.21 -1.63 -9.09
C GLN A 19 -5.08 -0.95 -9.87
N ASN A 20 -5.15 0.38 -9.96
CA ASN A 20 -4.02 1.22 -10.35
C ASN A 20 -3.37 1.73 -9.05
N VAL A 21 -2.09 1.42 -8.85
CA VAL A 21 -1.33 1.86 -7.68
C VAL A 21 -0.17 2.70 -8.17
N THR A 22 -0.14 3.96 -7.74
CA THR A 22 0.97 4.87 -7.95
C THR A 22 1.74 5.03 -6.65
N LEU A 23 3.06 5.03 -6.75
CA LEU A 23 3.92 5.34 -5.61
C LEU A 23 4.16 6.85 -5.58
N GLU A 24 3.93 7.45 -4.43
CA GLU A 24 4.28 8.84 -4.16
C GLU A 24 5.44 8.87 -3.18
N SER A 25 6.34 9.85 -3.35
CA SER A 25 7.43 10.07 -2.41
C SER A 25 6.84 10.62 -1.11
N PHE A 26 7.17 9.99 0.01
CA PHE A 26 6.73 10.43 1.33
C PHE A 26 7.93 10.48 2.27
N GLY A 27 8.31 11.69 2.67
CA GLY A 27 9.48 11.94 3.51
C GLY A 27 10.82 12.04 2.75
N PRO A 28 11.92 12.25 3.48
CA PRO A 28 13.28 12.32 2.94
C PRO A 28 13.85 10.93 2.63
N SER A 29 15.09 10.89 2.14
CA SER A 29 15.87 9.65 2.08
C SER A 29 16.31 9.19 3.47
N PHE A 30 16.37 7.88 3.67
CA PHE A 30 16.84 7.21 4.88
C PHE A 30 18.09 6.37 4.55
N ASP A 31 18.96 6.20 5.54
CA ASP A 31 20.23 5.48 5.41
C ASP A 31 20.04 4.03 5.87
N ASP A 32 20.14 3.07 4.93
CA ASP A 32 19.96 1.63 5.17
C ASP A 32 18.75 1.29 6.08
N PRO A 33 17.51 1.71 5.74
CA PRO A 33 16.33 1.43 6.55
C PRO A 33 16.01 -0.07 6.57
N VAL A 34 15.78 -0.62 7.77
CA VAL A 34 15.50 -2.05 7.99
C VAL A 34 14.07 -2.34 8.47
N GLU A 35 13.39 -1.34 9.06
CA GLU A 35 11.99 -1.47 9.48
C GLU A 35 11.26 -0.12 9.41
N ILE A 36 9.96 -0.17 9.12
CA ILE A 36 9.04 0.96 9.22
C ILE A 36 7.78 0.51 9.97
N LYS A 37 7.39 1.25 11.02
CA LYS A 37 6.23 0.91 11.83
C LYS A 37 5.57 2.14 12.44
N HIS A 38 4.26 2.07 12.66
CA HIS A 38 3.53 3.07 13.44
C HIS A 38 3.21 2.53 14.85
N ALA A 39 3.03 3.41 15.83
CA ALA A 39 2.80 3.04 17.23
C ALA A 39 1.31 3.10 17.63
N GLY A 40 0.40 2.95 16.66
CA GLY A 40 -1.03 3.21 16.85
C GLY A 40 -1.44 4.68 16.68
N ASP A 41 -0.51 5.53 16.24
CA ASP A 41 -0.74 6.91 15.79
C ASP A 41 -0.26 7.09 14.33
N ASP A 42 -0.33 8.33 13.80
CA ASP A 42 0.00 8.65 12.40
C ASP A 42 1.51 8.79 12.12
N ARG A 43 2.37 8.63 13.15
CA ARG A 43 3.82 8.77 12.99
C ARG A 43 4.42 7.47 12.52
N LEU A 44 5.38 7.55 11.61
CA LEU A 44 6.18 6.42 11.17
C LEU A 44 7.54 6.46 11.87
N PHE A 45 7.90 5.33 12.48
CA PHE A 45 9.19 5.08 13.10
C PHE A 45 10.02 4.26 12.13
N ILE A 46 11.11 4.85 11.64
CA ILE A 46 12.01 4.25 10.66
C ILE A 46 13.23 3.77 11.42
N VAL A 47 13.46 2.46 11.44
CA VAL A 47 14.66 1.87 12.03
C VAL A 47 15.71 1.78 10.95
N GLU A 48 16.88 2.36 11.19
CA GLU A 48 18.03 2.30 10.30
C GLU A 48 19.07 1.30 10.83
N GLN A 49 19.74 0.59 9.93
CA GLN A 49 20.75 -0.43 10.26
C GLN A 49 21.83 0.04 11.26
N PRO A 50 22.29 1.30 11.26
CA PRO A 50 23.24 1.81 12.25
C PRO A 50 22.73 1.81 13.70
N GLY A 51 21.45 1.53 13.94
CA GLY A 51 20.84 1.52 15.26
C GLY A 51 20.11 2.81 15.63
N GLU A 52 19.74 3.61 14.63
CA GLU A 52 18.98 4.85 14.79
C GLU A 52 17.49 4.62 14.54
N ILE A 53 16.65 5.41 15.22
CA ILE A 53 15.20 5.46 14.96
C ILE A 53 14.84 6.89 14.59
N LYS A 54 14.40 7.09 13.35
CA LYS A 54 13.91 8.38 12.84
C LYS A 54 12.38 8.42 12.88
N ILE A 55 11.81 9.58 13.23
CA ILE A 55 10.35 9.78 13.28
C ILE A 55 9.94 10.63 12.08
N LEU A 56 9.08 10.07 11.23
CA LEU A 56 8.45 10.76 10.11
C LEU A 56 7.00 11.09 10.48
N ASN A 57 6.63 12.36 10.42
CA ASN A 57 5.29 12.82 10.74
C ASN A 57 4.41 12.81 9.49
N SER A 58 3.09 12.87 9.68
CA SER A 58 2.11 12.84 8.58
C SER A 58 2.21 14.02 7.61
N ASN A 59 2.87 15.11 8.00
CA ASN A 59 3.10 16.28 7.16
C ASN A 59 4.40 16.23 6.34
N GLY A 60 5.17 15.13 6.41
CA GLY A 60 6.48 15.00 5.76
C GLY A 60 7.59 15.60 6.59
#